data_AF-A0AA37Q196-F1
#
_entry.id   AF-A0AA37Q196-F1
#
_cell.length_a   1.000
_cell.length_b   1.000
_cell.length_c   1.000
_cell.angle_alpha   90.00
_cell.angle_beta   90.00
_cell.angle_gamma   90.00
#
_symmetry.space_group_name_H-M   'P 1'
#
loop_
_entity.id
_entity.type
_entity.pdbx_description
1 polymer ?
#
loop_
_entity_poly.entity_id
_entity_poly.type
_entity_poly.pdbx_seq_one_letter_code
_entity_poly.pdbx_strand_id
1 'polypeptide(L)'
;MIRGLRALVACTLLGIVLALASSVVRGTRLEVQDWDCPPAPASCARPVLVRGFPLPYISDHHGISPVGSADLVGALLGMDHLHEGALTVDAALYALLAAAVHAATTRARRRR
;
A
#
# COMPACT_ATOMS: atom_id res chain seq x y z
N MET A 1 -10.14 29.17 -9.25
CA MET A 1 -10.58 27.90 -8.63
C MET A 1 -10.35 26.66 -9.49
N ILE A 2 -10.80 26.63 -10.75
CA ILE A 2 -10.80 25.41 -11.59
C ILE A 2 -9.41 24.77 -11.80
N ARG A 3 -8.35 25.58 -11.94
CA ARG A 3 -6.97 25.06 -12.12
C ARG A 3 -6.43 24.35 -10.87
N GLY A 4 -6.79 24.82 -9.67
CA GLY A 4 -6.33 24.23 -8.41
C GLY A 4 -6.98 22.87 -8.15
N LEU A 5 -8.28 22.74 -8.42
CA LEU A 5 -9.01 21.49 -8.28
C LEU A 5 -8.46 20.40 -9.22
N ARG A 6 -8.20 20.73 -10.49
CA ARG A 6 -7.61 19.78 -11.44
C ARG A 6 -6.24 19.28 -11.00
N ALA A 7 -5.40 20.16 -10.46
CA ALA A 7 -4.09 19.78 -9.94
C ALA A 7 -4.21 18.87 -8.72
N LEU A 8 -5.12 19.17 -7.79
CA LEU A 8 -5.39 18.33 -6.63
C LEU A 8 -5.83 16.92 -7.05
N VAL A 9 -6.84 16.82 -7.92
CA VAL A 9 -7.34 15.54 -8.44
C VAL A 9 -6.23 14.75 -9.13
N ALA A 10 -5.42 15.41 -9.97
CA ALA A 10 -4.30 14.76 -10.64
C ALA A 10 -3.25 14.22 -9.64
N CYS A 11 -2.92 14.97 -8.59
CA CYS A 11 -1.97 14.52 -7.56
C CYS A 11 -2.55 13.35 -6.75
N THR A 12 -3.84 13.37 -6.42
CA THR A 12 -4.51 12.27 -5.72
C THR A 12 -4.53 11.00 -6.57
N LEU A 13 -4.93 11.09 -7.85
CA LEU A 13 -4.92 9.94 -8.75
C LEU A 13 -3.51 9.38 -8.94
N LEU A 14 -2.51 10.25 -9.10
CA LEU A 14 -1.12 9.82 -9.18
C LEU A 14 -0.66 9.14 -7.88
N GLY A 15 -1.07 9.65 -6.72
CA GLY A 15 -0.77 9.04 -5.43
C GLY A 15 -1.33 7.62 -5.29
N ILE A 16 -2.59 7.42 -5.70
CA ILE A 16 -3.22 6.09 -5.72
C ILE A 16 -2.49 5.14 -6.68
N VAL A 17 -2.17 5.60 -7.90
CA VAL A 17 -1.44 4.78 -8.88
C VAL A 17 -0.05 4.40 -8.37
N LEU A 18 0.67 5.33 -7.76
CA LEU A 18 2.00 5.07 -7.19
C LEU A 18 1.93 4.12 -5.98
N ALA A 19 0.92 4.27 -5.12
CA ALA A 19 0.68 3.35 -4.03
C ALA A 19 0.42 1.94 -4.57
N LEU A 20 -0.55 1.76 -5.48
CA LEU A 20 -0.82 0.46 -6.08
C LEU A 20 0.40 -0.14 -6.80
N ALA A 21 1.18 0.68 -7.51
CA ALA A 21 2.41 0.26 -8.17
C ALA A 21 3.50 -0.15 -7.16
N SER A 22 3.51 0.41 -5.95
CA SER A 22 4.48 0.04 -4.92
C SER A 22 4.26 -1.37 -4.37
N SER A 23 3.13 -2.03 -4.70
CA SER A 23 2.92 -3.47 -4.48
C SER A 23 3.98 -4.36 -5.14
N VAL A 24 4.81 -3.86 -6.07
CA VAL A 24 5.94 -4.64 -6.61
C VAL A 24 7.05 -4.86 -5.57
N VAL A 25 7.13 -3.99 -4.55
CA VAL A 25 8.12 -4.09 -3.48
C VAL A 25 7.72 -5.20 -2.54
N ARG A 26 8.61 -6.17 -2.35
CA ARG A 26 8.41 -7.35 -1.50
C ARG A 26 9.08 -7.14 -0.15
N GLY A 27 8.49 -7.70 0.89
CA GLY A 27 9.05 -7.73 2.23
C GLY A 27 8.49 -8.88 3.06
N THR A 28 8.84 -8.85 4.35
CA THR A 28 8.35 -9.79 5.36
C THR A 28 7.98 -9.02 6.62
N ARG A 29 6.88 -9.39 7.29
CA ARG A 29 6.57 -8.86 8.62
C ARG A 29 5.95 -9.94 9.51
N LEU A 30 5.98 -9.72 10.82
CA LEU A 30 5.32 -10.61 11.77
C LEU A 30 3.84 -10.29 11.83
N GLU A 31 3.00 -11.31 11.62
CA GLU A 31 1.56 -11.22 11.81
C GLU A 31 1.05 -12.39 12.64
N VAL A 32 0.09 -12.10 13.52
CA VAL A 32 -0.73 -13.12 14.17
C VAL A 32 -1.92 -13.38 13.25
N GLN A 33 -1.98 -14.57 12.67
CA GLN A 33 -3.14 -15.08 11.92
C GLN A 33 -3.57 -16.41 12.57
N ASP A 34 -4.52 -17.12 11.98
CA ASP A 34 -5.06 -18.40 12.46
C ASP A 34 -4.08 -19.58 12.26
N TRP A 35 -2.81 -19.34 12.56
CA TRP A 35 -1.78 -20.36 12.63
C TRP A 35 -1.99 -21.18 13.91
N ASP A 36 -2.25 -22.47 13.78
CA ASP A 36 -2.30 -23.38 14.92
C ASP A 36 -0.93 -23.47 15.60
N CYS A 37 -0.84 -22.94 16.82
CA CYS A 37 0.36 -23.01 17.64
C CYS A 37 0.12 -23.85 18.91
N PRO A 38 1.11 -24.63 19.39
CA PRO A 38 0.96 -25.41 20.62
C PRO A 38 1.05 -24.51 21.87
N PRO A 39 0.21 -24.72 22.91
CA PRO A 39 -0.96 -25.60 22.94
C PRO A 39 -2.16 -24.96 22.21
N ALA A 40 -2.89 -25.76 21.43
CA ALA A 40 -4.12 -25.30 20.78
C ALA A 40 -5.22 -24.97 21.80
N PRO A 41 -6.12 -24.00 21.54
CA PRO A 41 -6.20 -23.13 20.36
C PRO A 41 -5.49 -21.79 20.62
N ALA A 42 -4.22 -21.69 20.25
CA ALA A 42 -3.45 -20.45 20.35
C ALA A 42 -2.98 -20.01 18.97
N SER A 43 -3.25 -18.75 18.61
CA SER A 43 -2.65 -18.08 17.45
C SER A 43 -1.29 -17.51 17.83
N CYS A 44 -0.29 -17.65 16.97
CA CYS A 44 1.02 -17.05 17.20
C CYS A 44 1.51 -16.22 16.01
N ALA A 45 2.39 -15.25 16.31
CA ALA A 45 3.00 -14.40 15.30
C ALA A 45 3.98 -15.21 14.44
N ARG A 46 3.80 -15.18 13.13
CA ARG A 46 4.69 -15.80 12.15
C ARG A 46 5.14 -14.77 11.10
N PRO A 47 6.34 -14.91 10.54
CA PRO A 47 6.74 -14.09 9.41
C PRO A 47 5.87 -14.44 8.20
N VAL A 48 5.18 -13.46 7.66
CA VAL A 48 4.38 -13.57 6.43
C VAL A 48 4.98 -12.71 5.33
N LEU A 49 4.78 -13.13 4.09
CA LEU A 49 5.15 -12.32 2.94
C LEU A 49 4.23 -11.11 2.85
N VAL A 50 4.82 -9.95 2.61
CA VAL A 50 4.08 -8.71 2.43
C VAL A 50 4.54 -7.94 1.21
N ARG A 51 3.65 -7.09 0.70
CA ARG A 51 3.93 -6.20 -0.43
C ARG A 51 3.41 -4.80 -0.18
N GLY A 52 4.00 -3.85 -0.88
CA GLY A 52 3.71 -2.42 -0.73
C GLY A 52 4.86 -1.65 -0.08
N PHE A 53 4.93 -0.37 -0.39
CA PHE A 53 5.93 0.54 0.13
C PHE A 53 5.37 1.99 0.16
N PRO A 54 5.74 2.80 1.17
CA PRO A 54 6.63 2.49 2.30
C PRO A 54 6.03 1.61 3.40
N LEU A 55 4.70 1.55 3.52
CA LEU A 55 4.04 0.70 4.49
C LEU A 55 3.46 -0.52 3.78
N PRO A 56 3.92 -1.75 4.06
CA PRO A 56 3.36 -2.92 3.44
C PRO A 56 1.85 -3.02 3.73
N TYR A 57 1.04 -3.08 2.67
CA TYR A 57 -0.41 -3.04 2.76
C TYR A 57 -1.09 -4.28 2.18
N ILE A 58 -0.33 -5.23 1.63
CA ILE A 58 -0.81 -6.57 1.26
C ILE A 58 -0.04 -7.58 2.12
N SER A 59 -0.73 -8.53 2.74
CA SER A 59 -0.10 -9.69 3.38
C SER A 59 -0.71 -11.00 2.91
N ASP A 60 0.15 -12.02 2.81
CA ASP A 60 -0.26 -13.40 2.57
C ASP A 60 -1.27 -13.83 3.64
N HIS A 61 -2.42 -14.38 3.22
CA HIS A 61 -3.47 -14.82 4.15
C HIS A 61 -3.47 -16.34 4.30
N HIS A 62 -3.14 -16.79 5.50
CA HIS A 62 -3.09 -18.21 5.79
C HIS A 62 -4.45 -18.90 5.55
N GLY A 63 -4.43 -19.99 4.77
CA GLY A 63 -5.59 -20.85 4.56
C GLY A 63 -6.43 -20.54 3.32
N ILE A 64 -6.21 -19.40 2.65
CA ILE A 64 -6.94 -19.03 1.42
C ILE A 64 -6.00 -18.87 0.22
N SER A 65 -4.88 -18.16 0.39
CA SER A 65 -3.90 -17.96 -0.66
C SER A 65 -3.06 -19.22 -0.92
N PRO A 66 -2.49 -19.38 -2.13
CA PRO A 66 -1.38 -20.31 -2.33
C PRO A 66 -0.24 -19.94 -1.38
N VAL A 67 0.22 -20.92 -0.59
CA VAL A 67 1.26 -20.71 0.43
C VAL A 67 2.47 -19.97 -0.14
N GLY A 68 2.85 -18.86 0.50
CA GLY A 68 4.02 -18.10 0.08
C GLY A 68 3.77 -17.20 -1.13
N SER A 69 2.52 -16.78 -1.33
CA SER A 69 2.17 -15.76 -2.32
C SER A 69 1.41 -14.62 -1.66
N ALA A 70 1.73 -13.40 -2.09
CA ALA A 70 1.01 -12.20 -1.72
C ALA A 70 1.05 -11.32 -2.97
N ASP A 71 -0.08 -10.92 -3.52
CA ASP A 71 -0.13 -10.06 -4.69
C ASP A 71 -1.38 -9.17 -4.73
N LEU A 72 -1.34 -8.16 -5.59
CA LEU A 72 -2.42 -7.17 -5.66
C LEU A 72 -3.73 -7.78 -6.18
N VAL A 73 -3.65 -8.73 -7.11
CA VAL A 73 -4.85 -9.40 -7.66
C VAL A 73 -5.46 -10.30 -6.59
N GLY A 74 -4.62 -11.05 -5.86
CA GLY A 74 -5.03 -11.81 -4.69
C GLY A 74 -5.75 -10.95 -3.65
N ALA A 75 -5.19 -9.80 -3.31
CA ALA A 75 -5.82 -8.87 -2.36
C ALA A 75 -7.18 -8.33 -2.87
N LEU A 76 -7.28 -7.98 -4.16
CA LEU A 76 -8.52 -7.49 -4.76
C LEU A 76 -9.61 -8.57 -4.86
N LEU A 77 -9.22 -9.84 -4.97
CA LEU A 77 -10.13 -10.99 -4.97
C LEU A 77 -10.42 -11.53 -3.57
N GLY A 78 -9.84 -10.94 -2.52
CA GLY A 78 -10.00 -11.40 -1.14
C GLY A 78 -9.23 -12.68 -0.78
N MET A 79 -8.27 -13.09 -1.62
CA MET A 79 -7.36 -14.20 -1.34
C MET A 79 -6.20 -13.80 -0.42
N ASP A 80 -5.75 -12.55 -0.53
CA ASP A 80 -4.74 -11.95 0.35
C ASP A 80 -5.36 -10.88 1.24
N HIS A 81 -4.74 -10.62 2.38
CA HIS A 81 -5.25 -9.64 3.33
C HIS A 81 -4.80 -8.21 2.94
N LEU A 82 -5.78 -7.34 2.72
CA LEU A 82 -5.57 -5.93 2.36
C LEU A 82 -5.67 -5.03 3.59
N HIS A 83 -4.58 -4.32 3.90
CA HIS A 83 -4.50 -3.37 5.01
C HIS A 83 -4.88 -1.98 4.50
N GLU A 84 -6.19 -1.73 4.43
CA GLU A 84 -6.76 -0.50 3.86
C GLU A 84 -6.17 0.79 4.47
N GLY A 85 -5.90 0.77 5.78
CA GLY A 85 -5.25 1.89 6.48
C GLY A 85 -3.84 2.18 5.96
N ALA A 86 -3.01 1.14 5.79
CA ALA A 86 -1.66 1.28 5.25
C ALA A 86 -1.69 1.75 3.79
N LEU A 87 -2.58 1.19 2.96
CA LEU A 87 -2.76 1.62 1.57
C LEU A 87 -3.17 3.11 1.49
N THR A 88 -4.08 3.54 2.36
CA THR A 88 -4.56 4.93 2.40
C THR A 88 -3.44 5.89 2.79
N VAL A 89 -2.61 5.52 3.78
CA VAL A 89 -1.45 6.32 4.19
C VAL A 89 -0.42 6.43 3.06
N ASP A 90 -0.11 5.32 2.39
CA ASP A 90 0.83 5.32 1.26
C ASP A 90 0.31 6.17 0.10
N ALA A 91 -0.98 6.04 -0.26
CA ALA A 91 -1.60 6.86 -1.29
C ALA A 91 -1.57 8.36 -0.95
N ALA A 92 -1.86 8.71 0.31
CA ALA A 92 -1.78 10.09 0.79
C ALA A 92 -0.34 10.62 0.73
N LEU A 93 0.65 9.82 1.14
CA LEU A 93 2.05 10.21 1.08
C LEU A 93 2.50 10.47 -0.35
N TYR A 94 2.20 9.58 -1.29
CA TYR A 94 2.53 9.78 -2.70
C TYR A 94 1.80 10.97 -3.32
N ALA A 95 0.54 11.22 -2.95
CA ALA A 95 -0.19 12.39 -3.40
C ALA A 95 0.44 13.70 -2.88
N LEU A 96 0.90 13.73 -1.62
CA LEU A 96 1.61 14.87 -1.03
C LEU A 96 2.95 15.12 -1.73
N LEU A 97 3.72 14.06 -2.03
CA LEU A 97 4.97 14.16 -2.77
C LEU A 97 4.72 14.72 -4.19
N ALA A 98 3.71 14.21 -4.89
CA ALA A 98 3.31 14.72 -6.21
C ALA A 98 2.93 16.21 -6.15
N ALA A 99 2.14 16.61 -5.14
CA ALA A 99 1.75 18.00 -4.94
C ALA A 99 2.95 18.91 -4.65
N ALA A 100 3.90 18.44 -3.84
CA ALA A 100 5.13 19.17 -3.53
C ALA A 100 6.00 19.40 -4.78
N VAL A 101 6.19 18.35 -5.60
CA VAL A 101 6.92 18.45 -6.88
C VAL A 101 6.22 19.41 -7.84
N HIS A 102 4.88 19.34 -7.93
CA HIS A 102 4.09 20.26 -8.75
C HIS A 102 4.22 21.72 -8.27
N ALA A 103 4.14 21.97 -6.96
CA ALA A 103 4.32 23.30 -6.40
C ALA A 103 5.74 23.86 -6.64
N ALA A 104 6.77 23.04 -6.48
CA ALA A 104 8.15 23.45 -6.72
C ALA A 104 8.41 23.81 -8.19
N THR A 105 7.93 22.97 -9.11
CA THR A 105 8.09 23.20 -10.56
C THR A 105 7.31 24.42 -11.05
N THR A 106 6.09 24.63 -10.57
CA THR A 106 5.30 25.82 -10.91
C THR A 106 5.91 27.10 -10.34
N ARG A 107 6.46 27.07 -9.13
CA ARG A 107 7.17 28.21 -8.54
C ARG A 107 8.45 28.55 -9.29
N ALA A 108 9.24 27.55 -9.70
CA ALA A 108 10.46 27.77 -10.46
C ALA A 108 10.18 28.41 -11.83
N ARG A 109 9.10 28.00 -12.51
CA ARG A 109 8.67 28.59 -13.78
C ARG A 109 8.20 30.04 -13.69
N ARG A 110 7.71 30.48 -12.52
CA ARG A 110 7.29 31.88 -12.30
C ARG A 110 8.45 32.82 -11.96
N ARG A 111 9.63 32.27 -11.60
CA ARG A 111 10.84 33.04 -11.28
C ARG A 111 11.74 33.28 -12.49
N ARG A 112 11.49 32.56 -13.59
CA ARG A 112 12.12 32.77 -14.89
C ARG A 112 11.23 33.68 -15.71
#